data_AF-A0A8J6G0M6-F1
#
_entry.id   AF-A0A8J6G0M6-F1
#
_cell.length_a   1.000
_cell.length_b   1.000
_cell.length_c   1.000
_cell.angle_alpha   90.00
_cell.angle_beta   90.00
_cell.angle_gamma   90.00
#
_symmetry.space_group_name_H-M   'P 1'
#
loop_
_entity.id
_entity.type
_entity.pdbx_description
1 polymer ?
#
loop_
_entity_poly.entity_id
_entity_poly.type
_entity_poly.pdbx_seq_one_letter_code
_entity_poly.pdbx_strand_id
1 'polypeptide(L)'
;MLTHGPKLCQTFLVAIGGSKPPSSCPAYPGYVTMEVGSSSRVRDLCESIATRLQLASWDGCSLFIKITDKVISLKEGDFFFDSLRQVSDWVKKNRPQKEGASTLPYQVFFMRKLWLNVTPGKDVNADTILHYHQELPKYLRGFHKCSREDAIHLAGLIYRVQFGSDRSQLASVSKILKELVPQNLTRLMSSEEWKKNLLLECDKHKNKTVAEAKVEFLKRICRWPTFGSAFFEVKFCELRVSAATCSRLARSDPSRTMEPGQPREVREPGPGAETSAAPRWEEAKTFYDNLSPKKKPKSPKPQNAVTIAVSSRALFRMDEEQRIYTEQGVEEYVRYQLEHENEPFSPGPAFPFVKALEAVNKRLRELYPDSEDVFDIVLMTNNHAQVGVRLINSINHYDLFIERFCMTGGNSPICYLKAYHTNLYLSADAEKVREAIDEGIAAATIFSPSRDVVVSQSQLRVAFDGDAVLFSDESERIVKAHGLDRFFEHEKAHENKPLAQGPLKGFLEALGRLQKKFYSKGLRLECPIRTYLVTARSAASSGARALKTLRSWGLETDEALFLAGAPKGPLLEKIRPHIFFDDQMFHVAGAQEMGTVAAHVPYGVAQTPRRAAAAKQTLGSQ
;
A
#
# COMPACT_ATOMS: atom_id res chain seq x y z
N MET A 1 -32.38 27.54 9.80
CA MET A 1 -32.42 28.35 11.03
C MET A 1 -32.89 27.42 12.14
N LEU A 2 -32.08 27.21 13.18
CA LEU A 2 -32.46 26.44 14.35
C LEU A 2 -33.02 27.41 15.40
N THR A 3 -34.25 27.21 15.85
CA THR A 3 -34.83 27.95 16.98
C THR A 3 -34.44 27.23 18.27
N HIS A 4 -33.69 27.91 19.14
CA HIS A 4 -33.38 27.42 20.48
C HIS A 4 -34.58 27.62 21.40
N GLY A 5 -35.15 26.52 21.88
CA GLY A 5 -36.12 26.48 22.98
C GLY A 5 -35.86 25.26 23.87
N PRO A 6 -36.17 25.32 25.18
CA PRO A 6 -35.86 24.26 26.14
C PRO A 6 -36.87 23.13 26.00
N LYS A 7 -36.65 22.24 25.05
CA LYS A 7 -37.20 20.88 25.04
C LYS A 7 -36.06 19.95 24.68
N LEU A 8 -35.92 18.84 25.41
CA LEU A 8 -34.89 17.79 25.23
C LEU A 8 -34.94 17.07 23.86
N CYS A 9 -35.71 17.59 22.90
CA CYS A 9 -35.91 17.06 21.57
C CYS A 9 -35.58 18.16 20.55
N GLN A 10 -34.58 17.92 19.70
CA GLN A 10 -34.23 18.81 18.60
C GLN A 10 -34.70 18.23 17.27
N THR A 11 -35.22 19.10 16.42
CA THR A 11 -35.72 18.73 15.11
C THR A 11 -34.60 18.85 14.07
N PHE A 12 -34.20 17.73 13.48
CA PHE A 12 -33.13 17.65 12.48
C PHE A 12 -33.66 17.47 11.07
N LEU A 13 -33.05 18.20 10.13
CA LEU A 13 -33.29 18.05 8.71
C LEU A 13 -32.29 17.03 8.14
N VAL A 14 -32.77 15.85 7.78
CA VAL A 14 -31.95 14.78 7.19
C VAL A 14 -32.13 14.79 5.68
N ALA A 15 -31.06 15.07 4.95
CA ALA A 15 -31.03 14.97 3.50
C ALA A 15 -31.05 13.50 3.07
N ILE A 16 -31.77 13.20 1.99
CA ILE A 16 -31.88 11.84 1.46
C ILE A 16 -31.06 11.73 0.18
N GLY A 17 -30.17 10.74 0.07
CA GLY A 17 -29.34 10.54 -1.12
C GLY A 17 -28.20 11.55 -1.30
N GLY A 18 -27.22 11.20 -2.15
CA GLY A 18 -25.86 11.74 -2.11
C GLY A 18 -25.56 13.04 -2.86
N SER A 19 -26.57 13.76 -3.36
CA SER A 19 -26.33 14.99 -4.14
C SER A 19 -27.43 16.02 -4.00
N LYS A 20 -27.07 17.30 -4.18
CA LYS A 20 -28.04 18.39 -4.39
C LYS A 20 -28.97 17.97 -5.55
N PRO A 21 -30.30 18.08 -5.43
CA PRO A 21 -31.19 17.74 -6.54
C PRO A 21 -30.85 18.65 -7.73
N PRO A 22 -30.83 18.14 -8.97
CA PRO A 22 -30.92 19.01 -10.14
C PRO A 22 -32.18 19.86 -9.97
N SER A 23 -32.07 21.15 -10.27
CA SER A 23 -33.07 22.20 -10.00
C SER A 23 -34.45 21.98 -10.66
N SER A 24 -34.66 20.86 -11.36
CA SER A 24 -35.81 20.52 -12.18
C SER A 24 -36.55 19.23 -11.78
N CYS A 25 -36.22 18.55 -10.67
CA CYS A 25 -36.89 17.32 -10.26
C CYS A 25 -37.91 17.53 -9.11
N PRO A 26 -39.22 17.65 -9.40
CA PRO A 26 -40.27 17.89 -8.39
C PRO A 26 -40.61 16.67 -7.50
N ALA A 27 -40.07 15.48 -7.78
CA ALA A 27 -40.39 14.22 -7.07
C ALA A 27 -39.24 13.68 -6.21
N TYR A 28 -38.46 14.57 -5.57
CA TYR A 28 -37.39 14.17 -4.65
C TYR A 28 -37.82 14.55 -3.23
N PRO A 29 -37.91 13.61 -2.26
CA PRO A 29 -38.01 13.99 -0.86
C PRO A 29 -36.66 14.56 -0.44
N GLY A 30 -36.44 15.85 -0.71
CA GLY A 30 -35.14 16.52 -0.55
C GLY A 30 -34.61 16.39 0.87
N TYR A 31 -35.54 16.36 1.83
CA TYR A 31 -35.26 16.36 3.25
C TYR A 31 -36.40 15.69 4.01
N VAL A 32 -36.05 14.96 5.08
CA VAL A 32 -37.00 14.47 6.07
C VAL A 32 -36.65 15.07 7.42
N THR A 33 -37.67 15.56 8.10
CA THR A 33 -37.57 16.16 9.42
C THR A 33 -37.74 15.09 10.49
N MET A 34 -36.75 14.93 11.35
CA MET A 34 -36.70 13.92 12.42
C MET A 34 -36.65 14.57 13.79
N GLU A 35 -37.41 14.05 14.73
CA GLU A 35 -37.29 14.40 16.14
C GLU A 35 -36.21 13.55 16.79
N VAL A 36 -35.23 14.21 17.44
CA VAL A 36 -34.07 13.54 18.03
C VAL A 36 -33.90 13.97 19.48
N GLY A 37 -33.91 12.99 20.38
CA GLY A 37 -33.66 13.20 21.81
C GLY A 37 -32.19 13.00 22.18
N SER A 38 -31.78 13.47 23.36
CA SER A 38 -30.39 13.34 23.84
C SER A 38 -29.90 11.89 23.93
N SER A 39 -30.80 10.92 24.13
CA SER A 39 -30.49 9.49 24.20
C SER A 39 -30.66 8.74 22.87
N SER A 40 -31.03 9.43 21.79
CA SER A 40 -31.25 8.79 20.48
C SER A 40 -29.94 8.26 19.91
N ARG A 41 -29.91 6.98 19.56
CA ARG A 41 -28.78 6.36 18.85
C ARG A 41 -28.94 6.53 17.35
N VAL A 42 -27.82 6.44 16.64
CA VAL A 42 -27.79 6.49 15.18
C VAL A 42 -28.68 5.41 14.56
N ARG A 43 -28.69 4.19 15.14
CA ARG A 43 -29.57 3.10 14.71
C ARG A 43 -31.05 3.44 14.78
N ASP A 44 -31.51 4.02 15.89
CA ASP A 44 -32.92 4.36 16.12
C ASP A 44 -33.39 5.38 15.07
N LEU A 45 -32.52 6.32 14.71
CA LEU A 45 -32.78 7.29 13.65
C LEU A 45 -32.84 6.63 12.28
N CYS A 46 -31.94 5.71 11.96
CA CYS A 46 -32.00 4.94 10.71
C CYS A 46 -33.32 4.17 10.58
N GLU A 47 -33.75 3.49 11.64
CA GLU A 47 -34.99 2.73 11.67
C GLU A 47 -36.23 3.62 11.50
N SER A 48 -36.26 4.77 12.19
CA SER A 48 -37.35 5.74 12.06
C SER A 48 -37.41 6.36 10.65
N ILE A 49 -36.26 6.68 10.04
CA ILE A 49 -36.18 7.15 8.65
C ILE A 49 -36.67 6.05 7.69
N ALA A 50 -36.22 4.80 7.88
CA ALA A 50 -36.61 3.69 7.03
C ALA A 50 -38.12 3.43 7.06
N THR A 51 -38.71 3.51 8.25
CA THR A 51 -40.16 3.39 8.46
C THR A 51 -40.91 4.51 7.75
N ARG A 52 -40.43 5.75 7.88
CA ARG A 52 -41.04 6.93 7.23
C ARG A 52 -40.94 6.91 5.71
N LEU A 53 -39.84 6.35 5.18
CA LEU A 53 -39.63 6.15 3.75
C LEU A 53 -40.24 4.85 3.22
N GLN A 54 -40.89 4.06 4.08
CA GLN A 54 -41.50 2.77 3.73
C GLN A 54 -40.52 1.84 3.02
N LEU A 55 -39.28 1.76 3.52
CA LEU A 55 -38.25 0.84 3.01
C LEU A 55 -38.52 -0.57 3.56
N ALA A 56 -38.29 -1.60 2.74
CA ALA A 56 -38.42 -2.98 3.15
C ALA A 56 -37.31 -3.40 4.14
N SER A 57 -36.10 -2.86 3.96
CA SER A 57 -35.00 -2.97 4.91
C SER A 57 -34.04 -1.79 4.76
N TRP A 58 -33.47 -1.34 5.88
CA TRP A 58 -32.39 -0.35 5.91
C TRP A 58 -31.01 -0.98 6.03
N ASP A 59 -30.88 -2.30 5.94
CA ASP A 59 -29.60 -3.00 6.03
C ASP A 59 -28.61 -2.45 5.01
N GLY A 60 -27.43 -2.05 5.49
CA GLY A 60 -26.39 -1.41 4.68
C GLY A 60 -26.58 0.10 4.46
N CYS A 61 -27.64 0.71 4.99
CA CYS A 61 -27.81 2.17 5.06
C CYS A 61 -27.21 2.73 6.36
N SER A 62 -26.75 3.97 6.31
CA SER A 62 -26.15 4.65 7.45
C SER A 62 -26.36 6.16 7.36
N LEU A 63 -26.16 6.85 8.49
CA LEU A 63 -26.12 8.30 8.54
C LEU A 63 -24.71 8.80 8.24
N PHE A 64 -24.64 9.88 7.49
CA PHE A 64 -23.41 10.56 7.12
C PHE A 64 -23.49 12.03 7.52
N ILE A 65 -22.40 12.57 8.02
CA ILE A 65 -22.25 14.00 8.26
C ILE A 65 -21.38 14.58 7.16
N LYS A 66 -21.92 15.55 6.44
CA LYS A 66 -21.16 16.43 5.58
C LYS A 66 -20.79 17.68 6.37
N ILE A 67 -19.53 17.80 6.74
CA ILE A 67 -18.95 19.04 7.28
C ILE A 67 -17.94 19.51 6.26
N THR A 68 -18.15 20.72 5.76
CA THR A 68 -17.24 21.37 4.81
C THR A 68 -17.06 20.54 3.54
N ASP A 69 -15.85 20.04 3.27
CA ASP A 69 -15.49 19.20 2.12
C ASP A 69 -15.45 17.68 2.45
N LYS A 70 -15.69 17.30 3.70
CA LYS A 70 -15.63 15.90 4.16
C LYS A 70 -17.02 15.33 4.37
N VAL A 71 -17.20 14.06 4.01
CA VAL A 71 -18.41 13.26 4.26
C VAL A 71 -18.01 12.05 5.09
N ILE A 72 -18.50 11.96 6.33
CA ILE A 72 -18.07 10.97 7.33
C ILE A 72 -19.29 10.12 7.75
N SER A 73 -19.17 8.79 7.73
CA SER A 73 -20.24 7.90 8.20
C SER A 73 -20.28 7.82 9.72
N LEU A 74 -21.47 7.77 10.30
CA LEU A 74 -21.69 7.56 11.72
C LEU A 74 -21.74 6.08 12.08
N LYS A 75 -21.32 5.75 13.31
CA LYS A 75 -21.41 4.39 13.85
C LYS A 75 -22.81 4.16 14.40
N GLU A 76 -23.40 3.01 14.10
CA GLU A 76 -24.80 2.70 14.43
C GLU A 76 -25.07 2.64 15.94
N GLY A 77 -24.09 2.17 16.73
CA GLY A 77 -24.22 2.03 18.19
C GLY A 77 -24.04 3.31 18.98
N ASP A 78 -23.55 4.39 18.37
CA ASP A 78 -23.21 5.62 19.06
C ASP A 78 -24.44 6.52 19.24
N PHE A 79 -24.43 7.35 20.30
CA PHE A 79 -25.41 8.42 20.45
C PHE A 79 -25.21 9.47 19.35
N PHE A 80 -26.32 9.95 18.79
CA PHE A 80 -26.28 10.85 17.64
C PHE A 80 -25.55 12.16 17.94
N PHE A 81 -25.82 12.78 19.09
CA PHE A 81 -25.17 14.04 19.50
C PHE A 81 -23.68 13.87 19.81
N ASP A 82 -23.29 12.76 20.41
CA ASP A 82 -21.87 12.44 20.65
C ASP A 82 -21.13 12.28 19.34
N SER A 83 -21.75 11.58 18.37
CA SER A 83 -21.20 11.41 17.02
C SER A 83 -21.03 12.76 16.30
N LEU A 84 -22.03 13.65 16.38
CA LEU A 84 -21.94 15.00 15.81
C LEU A 84 -20.80 15.81 16.42
N ARG A 85 -20.66 15.77 17.76
CA ARG A 85 -19.62 16.49 18.47
C ARG A 85 -18.23 15.96 18.14
N GLN A 86 -18.04 14.64 18.19
CA GLN A 86 -16.76 14.00 17.85
C GLN A 86 -16.32 14.34 16.43
N VAL A 87 -17.23 14.30 15.45
CA VAL A 87 -16.93 14.64 14.06
C VAL A 87 -16.60 16.14 13.91
N SER A 88 -17.34 17.02 14.58
CA SER A 88 -17.04 18.47 14.60
C SER A 88 -15.67 18.78 15.22
N ASP A 89 -15.35 18.19 16.38
CA ASP A 89 -14.09 18.40 17.08
C ASP A 89 -12.91 17.81 16.29
N TRP A 90 -13.09 16.65 15.65
CA TRP A 90 -12.09 16.07 14.76
C TRP A 90 -11.81 16.96 13.53
N VAL A 91 -12.85 17.55 12.92
CA VAL A 91 -12.65 18.48 11.79
C VAL A 91 -11.94 19.76 12.24
N LYS A 92 -12.27 20.29 13.42
CA LYS A 92 -11.58 21.46 14.00
C LYS A 92 -10.10 21.18 14.26
N LYS A 93 -9.77 20.02 14.84
CA LYS A 93 -8.37 19.64 15.12
C LYS A 93 -7.52 19.46 13.87
N ASN A 94 -8.11 19.00 12.77
CA ASN A 94 -7.42 18.75 11.50
C ASN A 94 -7.44 19.94 10.53
N ARG A 95 -7.86 21.13 10.96
CA ARG A 95 -7.80 22.35 10.15
C ARG A 95 -6.72 23.29 10.68
N PRO A 96 -5.87 23.87 9.81
CA PRO A 96 -4.96 24.94 10.20
C PRO A 96 -5.77 26.17 10.66
N GLN A 97 -5.32 26.75 11.76
CA GLN A 97 -5.95 27.78 12.58
C GLN A 97 -6.54 28.95 11.77
N LYS A 98 -7.85 29.17 11.90
CA LYS A 98 -8.45 30.51 11.84
C LYS A 98 -9.27 30.69 13.11
N GLU A 99 -8.78 31.55 13.98
CA GLU A 99 -9.45 31.94 15.21
C GLU A 99 -10.85 32.50 14.91
N GLY A 100 -11.82 31.98 15.65
CA GLY A 100 -13.24 32.34 15.53
C GLY A 100 -14.11 31.15 15.90
N ALA A 101 -14.66 31.17 17.12
CA ALA A 101 -15.60 30.18 17.64
C ALA A 101 -16.95 30.21 16.90
N SER A 102 -16.95 29.88 15.62
CA SER A 102 -18.15 29.66 14.82
C SER A 102 -18.43 28.16 14.73
N THR A 103 -19.66 27.77 15.02
CA THR A 103 -20.14 26.41 14.78
C THR A 103 -20.07 26.14 13.28
N LEU A 104 -19.32 25.11 12.88
CA LEU A 104 -19.21 24.74 11.47
C LEU A 104 -20.57 24.24 10.97
N PRO A 105 -21.06 24.74 9.82
CA PRO A 105 -22.31 24.24 9.26
C PRO A 105 -22.13 22.79 8.83
N TYR A 106 -23.03 21.92 9.27
CA TYR A 106 -23.07 20.52 8.91
C TYR A 106 -24.42 20.14 8.33
N GLN A 107 -24.41 19.10 7.49
CA GLN A 107 -25.62 18.49 6.95
C GLN A 107 -25.58 16.99 7.24
N VAL A 108 -26.72 16.43 7.64
CA VAL A 108 -26.85 14.99 7.90
C VAL A 108 -27.54 14.34 6.72
N PHE A 109 -26.98 13.24 6.23
CA PHE A 109 -27.45 12.49 5.08
C PHE A 109 -27.80 11.06 5.47
N PHE A 110 -28.90 10.53 4.95
CA PHE A 110 -29.21 9.11 4.99
C PHE A 110 -28.96 8.49 3.61
N MET A 111 -28.05 7.51 3.55
CA MET A 111 -27.58 6.91 2.29
C MET A 111 -27.22 5.44 2.48
N ARG A 112 -27.25 4.68 1.37
CA ARG A 112 -26.68 3.33 1.34
C ARG A 112 -25.16 3.39 1.37
N LYS A 113 -24.57 2.77 2.39
CA LYS A 113 -23.13 2.61 2.61
C LYS A 113 -22.61 1.29 2.03
N LEU A 114 -23.31 0.19 2.29
CA LEU A 114 -22.92 -1.15 1.87
C LEU A 114 -23.91 -1.67 0.80
N TRP A 115 -23.37 -2.10 -0.33
CA TRP A 115 -24.13 -2.57 -1.49
C TRP A 115 -24.05 -4.09 -1.61
N LEU A 116 -24.49 -4.78 -0.56
CA LEU A 116 -24.49 -6.24 -0.49
C LEU A 116 -25.88 -6.77 -0.84
N ASN A 117 -25.96 -7.74 -1.75
CA ASN A 117 -27.20 -8.42 -2.16
C ASN A 117 -28.33 -7.48 -2.64
N VAL A 118 -27.97 -6.30 -3.17
CA VAL A 118 -28.94 -5.33 -3.69
C VAL A 118 -29.51 -5.84 -5.01
N THR A 119 -30.81 -6.12 -5.02
CA THR A 119 -31.52 -6.60 -6.20
C THR A 119 -32.57 -5.56 -6.63
N PRO A 120 -32.31 -4.78 -7.70
CA PRO A 120 -33.26 -3.78 -8.17
C PRO A 120 -34.62 -4.38 -8.53
N GLY A 121 -35.69 -3.78 -8.01
CA GLY A 121 -37.07 -4.23 -8.10
C GLY A 121 -37.59 -4.96 -6.86
N LYS A 122 -36.72 -5.37 -5.92
CA LYS A 122 -37.13 -5.99 -4.65
C LYS A 122 -37.70 -4.96 -3.67
N ASP A 123 -37.10 -3.77 -3.62
CA ASP A 123 -37.56 -2.63 -2.82
C ASP A 123 -37.58 -1.38 -3.70
N VAL A 124 -38.75 -1.11 -4.30
CA VAL A 124 -38.94 -0.01 -5.25
C VAL A 124 -38.75 1.35 -4.57
N ASN A 125 -39.07 1.48 -3.29
CA ASN A 125 -38.87 2.71 -2.54
C ASN A 125 -37.37 2.97 -2.36
N ALA A 126 -36.59 1.97 -1.92
CA ALA A 126 -35.14 2.09 -1.83
C ALA A 126 -34.50 2.39 -3.19
N ASP A 127 -34.96 1.76 -4.27
CA ASP A 127 -34.46 1.99 -5.61
C ASP A 127 -34.68 3.42 -6.10
N THR A 128 -35.90 3.94 -5.90
CA THR A 128 -36.31 5.23 -6.45
C THR A 128 -35.83 6.41 -5.61
N ILE A 129 -35.63 6.21 -4.30
CA ILE A 129 -35.23 7.23 -3.32
C ILE A 129 -33.72 7.24 -3.10
N LEU A 130 -33.07 6.07 -3.03
CA LEU A 130 -31.65 5.96 -2.68
C LEU A 130 -30.81 5.47 -3.87
N HIS A 131 -31.08 4.26 -4.37
CA HIS A 131 -30.12 3.58 -5.23
C HIS A 131 -29.88 4.33 -6.55
N TYR A 132 -30.96 4.74 -7.23
CA TYR A 132 -30.87 5.48 -8.49
C TYR A 132 -30.06 6.76 -8.34
N HIS A 133 -30.33 7.54 -7.30
CA HIS A 133 -29.69 8.84 -7.07
C HIS A 133 -28.25 8.73 -6.57
N GLN A 134 -27.87 7.60 -5.97
CA GLN A 134 -26.47 7.33 -5.60
C GLN A 134 -25.64 6.79 -6.77
N GLU A 135 -26.22 6.01 -7.67
CA GLU A 135 -25.50 5.43 -8.82
C GLU A 135 -25.44 6.38 -10.02
N LEU A 136 -26.47 7.19 -10.27
CA LEU A 136 -26.52 8.10 -11.43
C LEU A 136 -25.29 9.03 -11.53
N PRO A 137 -24.83 9.72 -10.46
CA PRO A 137 -23.64 10.56 -10.55
C PRO A 137 -22.35 9.78 -10.84
N LYS A 138 -22.26 8.51 -10.39
CA LYS A 138 -21.11 7.63 -10.66
C LYS A 138 -21.08 7.20 -12.12
N TYR A 139 -22.27 6.89 -12.67
CA TYR A 139 -22.48 6.67 -14.09
C TYR A 139 -22.07 7.88 -14.93
N LEU A 140 -22.58 9.07 -14.63
CA LEU A 140 -22.30 10.29 -15.39
C LEU A 140 -20.83 10.73 -15.35
N ARG A 141 -20.10 10.43 -14.27
CA ARG A 141 -18.64 10.63 -14.20
C ARG A 141 -17.85 9.70 -15.10
N GLY A 142 -18.44 8.61 -15.58
CA GLY A 142 -17.77 7.66 -16.48
C GLY A 142 -16.92 6.62 -15.76
N PHE A 143 -17.21 6.32 -14.49
CA PHE A 143 -16.46 5.29 -13.74
C PHE A 143 -16.75 3.86 -14.17
N HIS A 144 -17.79 3.64 -14.96
CA HIS A 144 -18.18 2.33 -15.44
C HIS A 144 -17.77 2.13 -16.90
N LYS A 145 -17.36 0.91 -17.25
CA LYS A 145 -17.15 0.51 -18.63
C LYS A 145 -18.51 0.32 -19.32
N CYS A 146 -18.91 1.30 -20.12
CA CYS A 146 -20.20 1.36 -20.80
C CYS A 146 -20.00 1.36 -22.32
N SER A 147 -20.77 0.55 -23.05
CA SER A 147 -20.79 0.57 -24.52
C SER A 147 -21.55 1.79 -25.04
N ARG A 148 -21.38 2.11 -26.32
CA ARG A 148 -22.14 3.21 -26.95
C ARG A 148 -23.64 2.91 -26.95
N GLU A 149 -24.00 1.67 -27.22
CA GLU A 149 -25.38 1.19 -27.27
C GLU A 149 -26.03 1.24 -25.88
N ASP A 150 -25.28 0.85 -24.83
CA ASP A 150 -25.72 1.01 -23.44
C ASP A 150 -25.89 2.47 -23.06
N ALA A 151 -24.98 3.34 -23.47
CA ALA A 151 -25.04 4.76 -23.15
C ALA A 151 -26.27 5.44 -23.77
N ILE A 152 -26.62 5.09 -25.02
CA ILE A 152 -27.85 5.56 -25.67
C ILE A 152 -29.07 5.06 -24.90
N HIS A 153 -29.11 3.76 -24.57
CA HIS A 153 -30.21 3.14 -23.84
C HIS A 153 -30.44 3.79 -22.47
N LEU A 154 -29.38 3.90 -21.66
CA LEU A 154 -29.43 4.49 -20.32
C LEU A 154 -29.76 5.98 -20.38
N ALA A 155 -29.26 6.72 -21.36
CA ALA A 155 -29.57 8.14 -21.51
C ALA A 155 -31.05 8.38 -21.84
N GLY A 156 -31.69 7.49 -22.59
CA GLY A 156 -33.15 7.52 -22.79
C GLY A 156 -33.94 7.31 -21.49
N LEU A 157 -33.49 6.39 -20.63
CA LEU A 157 -34.08 6.18 -19.29
C LEU A 157 -33.87 7.39 -18.37
N ILE A 158 -32.67 7.97 -18.34
CA ILE A 158 -32.37 9.16 -17.53
C ILE A 158 -33.21 10.35 -17.99
N TYR A 159 -33.35 10.55 -19.31
CA TYR A 159 -34.21 11.59 -19.87
C TYR A 159 -35.65 11.44 -19.41
N ARG A 160 -36.18 10.20 -19.45
CA ARG A 160 -37.53 9.89 -18.96
C ARG A 160 -37.71 10.23 -17.48
N VAL A 161 -36.69 10.01 -16.66
CA VAL A 161 -36.73 10.32 -15.22
C VAL A 161 -36.70 11.83 -14.95
N GLN A 162 -35.91 12.59 -15.71
CA GLN A 162 -35.75 14.03 -15.50
C GLN A 162 -36.87 14.88 -16.10
N PHE A 163 -37.31 14.55 -17.32
CA PHE A 163 -38.21 15.41 -18.12
C PHE A 163 -39.56 14.75 -18.43
N GLY A 164 -39.78 13.51 -17.99
CA GLY A 164 -41.05 12.82 -18.21
C GLY A 164 -41.36 12.64 -19.69
N SER A 165 -42.50 13.17 -20.15
CA SER A 165 -42.94 13.10 -21.56
C SER A 165 -42.59 14.35 -22.36
N ASP A 166 -41.98 15.36 -21.73
CA ASP A 166 -41.68 16.64 -22.38
C ASP A 166 -40.57 16.46 -23.43
N ARG A 167 -40.86 16.82 -24.68
CA ARG A 167 -39.92 16.73 -25.81
C ARG A 167 -39.19 18.04 -26.08
N SER A 168 -39.66 19.14 -25.50
CA SER A 168 -39.14 20.48 -25.78
C SER A 168 -37.66 20.61 -25.35
N GLN A 169 -37.25 19.88 -24.31
CA GLN A 169 -35.89 19.90 -23.77
C GLN A 169 -34.85 19.31 -24.74
N LEU A 170 -35.27 18.44 -25.67
CA LEU A 170 -34.41 17.91 -26.74
C LEU A 170 -34.08 18.96 -27.81
N ALA A 171 -34.70 20.15 -27.80
CA ALA A 171 -34.23 21.25 -28.63
C ALA A 171 -32.87 21.78 -28.17
N SER A 172 -32.54 21.62 -26.88
CA SER A 172 -31.29 22.06 -26.26
C SER A 172 -30.39 20.89 -25.83
N VAL A 173 -30.31 19.80 -26.62
CA VAL A 173 -29.51 18.60 -26.29
C VAL A 173 -28.09 18.95 -25.86
N SER A 174 -27.43 19.89 -26.54
CA SER A 174 -26.05 20.28 -26.24
C SER A 174 -25.82 20.76 -24.80
N LYS A 175 -26.85 21.34 -24.15
CA LYS A 175 -26.79 21.78 -22.76
C LYS A 175 -27.06 20.65 -21.77
N ILE A 176 -28.04 19.80 -22.06
CA ILE A 176 -28.48 18.71 -21.18
C ILE A 176 -27.65 17.43 -21.33
N LEU A 177 -26.83 17.30 -22.38
CA LEU A 177 -26.09 16.07 -22.68
C LEU A 177 -25.18 15.63 -21.53
N LYS A 178 -24.60 16.58 -20.79
CA LYS A 178 -23.76 16.33 -19.61
C LYS A 178 -24.51 15.71 -18.43
N GLU A 179 -25.84 15.83 -18.41
CA GLU A 179 -26.72 15.27 -17.39
C GLU A 179 -27.27 13.89 -17.78
N LEU A 180 -27.13 13.51 -19.05
CA LEU A 180 -27.68 12.26 -19.60
C LEU A 180 -26.61 11.22 -19.95
N VAL A 181 -25.43 11.67 -20.41
CA VAL A 181 -24.38 10.82 -20.97
C VAL A 181 -23.10 10.95 -20.14
N PRO A 182 -22.35 9.84 -19.92
CA PRO A 182 -21.06 9.88 -19.24
C PRO A 182 -20.05 10.82 -19.91
N GLN A 183 -19.28 11.56 -19.09
CA GLN A 183 -18.34 12.59 -19.57
C GLN A 183 -17.30 12.06 -20.55
N ASN A 184 -16.86 10.81 -20.39
CA ASN A 184 -15.91 10.15 -21.27
C ASN A 184 -16.50 9.74 -22.63
N LEU A 185 -17.83 9.59 -22.73
CA LEU A 185 -18.52 9.14 -23.94
C LEU A 185 -19.16 10.30 -24.74
N THR A 186 -19.26 11.49 -24.15
CA THR A 186 -19.90 12.66 -24.80
C THR A 186 -19.26 12.99 -26.15
N ARG A 187 -17.94 12.78 -26.30
CA ARG A 187 -17.16 13.09 -27.52
C ARG A 187 -17.21 12.01 -28.61
N LEU A 188 -17.92 10.90 -28.40
CA LEU A 188 -17.93 9.77 -29.36
C LEU A 188 -18.79 10.02 -30.61
N MET A 189 -19.78 10.91 -30.53
CA MET A 189 -20.65 11.26 -31.66
C MET A 189 -21.03 12.73 -31.57
N SER A 190 -21.51 13.28 -32.68
CA SER A 190 -21.97 14.67 -32.73
C SER A 190 -23.22 14.90 -31.86
N SER A 191 -23.46 16.14 -31.44
CA SER A 191 -24.66 16.50 -30.68
C SER A 191 -25.96 16.13 -31.40
N GLU A 192 -25.97 16.20 -32.74
CA GLU A 192 -27.14 15.85 -33.56
C GLU A 192 -27.34 14.32 -33.66
N GLU A 193 -26.27 13.54 -33.71
CA GLU A 193 -26.37 12.07 -33.63
C GLU A 193 -26.86 11.60 -32.27
N TRP A 194 -26.34 12.19 -31.18
CA TRP A 194 -26.86 11.95 -29.83
C TRP A 194 -28.35 12.24 -29.76
N LYS A 195 -28.77 13.41 -30.26
CA LYS A 195 -30.19 13.81 -30.30
C LYS A 195 -31.04 12.82 -31.07
N LYS A 196 -30.61 12.38 -32.26
CA LYS A 196 -31.33 11.39 -33.09
C LYS A 196 -31.49 10.06 -32.36
N ASN A 197 -30.43 9.55 -31.75
CA ASN A 197 -30.45 8.28 -31.02
C ASN A 197 -31.29 8.36 -29.74
N LEU A 198 -31.22 9.48 -29.01
CA LEU A 198 -32.04 9.72 -27.83
C LEU A 198 -33.54 9.79 -28.17
N LEU A 199 -33.91 10.45 -29.27
CA LEU A 199 -35.31 10.51 -29.71
C LEU A 199 -35.88 9.10 -29.95
N LEU A 200 -35.12 8.26 -30.65
CA LEU A 200 -35.51 6.87 -30.94
C LEU A 200 -35.66 6.04 -29.66
N GLU A 201 -34.80 6.24 -28.67
CA GLU A 201 -34.87 5.49 -27.43
C GLU A 201 -35.97 6.01 -26.48
N CYS A 202 -36.17 7.32 -26.43
CA CYS A 202 -37.28 7.95 -25.70
C CYS A 202 -38.64 7.45 -26.22
N ASP A 203 -38.77 7.19 -27.53
CA ASP A 203 -39.98 6.58 -28.11
C ASP A 203 -40.30 5.20 -27.50
N LYS A 204 -39.27 4.39 -27.23
CA LYS A 204 -39.44 3.06 -26.60
C LYS A 204 -39.84 3.13 -25.13
N HIS A 205 -39.67 4.27 -24.47
CA HIS A 205 -39.92 4.43 -23.03
C HIS A 205 -41.11 5.35 -22.70
N LYS A 206 -41.88 5.78 -23.71
CA LYS A 206 -43.07 6.64 -23.54
C LYS A 206 -44.07 6.13 -22.50
N ASN A 207 -44.29 4.81 -22.46
CA ASN A 207 -45.31 4.19 -21.62
C ASN A 207 -44.79 3.83 -20.21
N LYS A 208 -43.49 4.01 -19.93
CA LYS A 208 -42.91 3.70 -18.62
C LYS A 208 -43.12 4.86 -17.64
N THR A 209 -43.43 4.56 -16.39
CA THR A 209 -43.44 5.54 -15.29
C THR A 209 -42.02 5.95 -14.90
N VAL A 210 -41.88 7.06 -14.15
CA VAL A 210 -40.58 7.50 -13.63
C VAL A 210 -39.96 6.45 -12.71
N ALA A 211 -40.78 5.79 -11.88
CA ALA A 211 -40.32 4.73 -10.99
C ALA A 211 -39.79 3.51 -11.78
N GLU A 212 -40.53 3.05 -12.79
CA GLU A 212 -40.10 1.95 -13.66
C GLU A 212 -38.83 2.28 -14.42
N ALA A 213 -38.70 3.52 -14.92
CA ALA A 213 -37.48 3.96 -15.60
C ALA A 213 -36.25 3.93 -14.67
N LYS A 214 -36.39 4.35 -13.40
CA LYS A 214 -35.32 4.25 -12.40
C LYS A 214 -34.94 2.80 -12.09
N VAL A 215 -35.92 1.92 -11.91
CA VAL A 215 -35.68 0.50 -11.63
C VAL A 215 -35.03 -0.18 -12.83
N GLU A 216 -35.47 0.13 -14.06
CA GLU A 216 -34.88 -0.43 -15.28
C GLU A 216 -33.43 0.02 -15.46
N PHE A 217 -33.14 1.29 -15.19
CA PHE A 217 -31.77 1.82 -15.16
C PHE A 217 -30.89 0.99 -14.21
N LEU A 218 -31.36 0.78 -12.98
CA LEU A 218 -30.65 -0.01 -11.97
C LEU A 218 -30.49 -1.48 -12.38
N LYS A 219 -31.52 -2.12 -12.97
CA LYS A 219 -31.44 -3.50 -13.47
C LYS A 219 -30.41 -3.67 -14.59
N ARG A 220 -30.19 -2.64 -15.40
CA ARG A 220 -29.17 -2.68 -16.45
C ARG A 220 -27.77 -2.60 -15.84
N ILE A 221 -27.53 -1.66 -14.93
CA ILE A 221 -26.19 -1.42 -14.36
C ILE A 221 -25.82 -2.39 -13.24
N CYS A 222 -26.78 -3.05 -12.58
CA CYS A 222 -26.49 -3.97 -11.46
C CYS A 222 -25.67 -5.20 -11.87
N ARG A 223 -25.63 -5.52 -13.17
CA ARG A 223 -24.82 -6.59 -13.74
C ARG A 223 -23.34 -6.22 -13.87
N TRP A 224 -23.00 -4.94 -13.70
CA TRP A 224 -21.63 -4.48 -13.83
C TRP A 224 -20.84 -4.75 -12.54
N PRO A 225 -19.57 -5.18 -12.63
CA PRO A 225 -18.75 -5.47 -11.45
C PRO A 225 -18.50 -4.23 -10.58
N THR A 226 -18.62 -3.05 -11.19
CA THR A 226 -18.44 -1.73 -10.55
C THR A 226 -19.73 -1.14 -9.95
N PHE A 227 -20.85 -1.84 -10.02
CA PHE A 227 -22.12 -1.38 -9.44
C PHE A 227 -22.02 -1.27 -7.92
N GLY A 228 -22.64 -0.24 -7.32
CA GLY A 228 -22.64 -0.06 -5.88
C GLY A 228 -21.25 0.19 -5.26
N SER A 229 -20.27 0.58 -6.09
CA SER A 229 -18.89 0.82 -5.65
C SER A 229 -18.68 2.25 -5.17
N ALA A 230 -17.71 2.45 -4.28
CA ALA A 230 -17.17 3.77 -3.96
C ALA A 230 -15.89 3.99 -4.78
N PHE A 231 -15.86 5.07 -5.57
CA PHE A 231 -14.75 5.37 -6.46
C PHE A 231 -13.82 6.41 -5.86
N PHE A 232 -12.52 6.15 -5.98
CA PHE A 232 -11.45 7.04 -5.54
C PHE A 232 -10.50 7.24 -6.72
N GLU A 233 -10.37 8.48 -7.19
CA GLU A 233 -9.30 8.83 -8.12
C GLU A 233 -8.00 8.91 -7.32
N VAL A 234 -7.15 7.91 -7.52
CA VAL A 234 -5.84 7.84 -6.88
C VAL A 234 -4.78 7.87 -7.96
N LYS A 235 -3.69 8.59 -7.71
CA LYS A 235 -2.50 8.52 -8.57
C LYS A 235 -1.75 7.24 -8.23
N PHE A 236 -1.94 6.20 -9.03
CA PHE A 236 -1.13 4.99 -8.98
C PHE A 236 0.24 5.27 -9.61
N CYS A 237 1.31 5.13 -8.82
CA CYS A 237 2.67 5.02 -9.35
C CYS A 237 2.96 3.55 -9.68
N GLU A 238 2.37 3.05 -10.77
CA GLU A 238 2.86 1.81 -11.41
C GLU A 238 4.01 2.15 -12.36
N LEU A 239 5.17 1.52 -12.16
CA LEU A 239 6.18 1.39 -13.21
C LEU A 239 5.59 0.49 -14.30
N ARG A 240 5.16 1.08 -15.42
CA ARG A 240 4.79 0.33 -16.63
C ARG A 240 5.99 -0.50 -17.08
N VAL A 241 5.96 -1.81 -16.83
CA VAL A 241 6.67 -2.76 -17.68
C VAL A 241 5.97 -2.71 -19.04
N SER A 242 6.70 -2.27 -20.06
CA SER A 242 6.23 -2.14 -21.44
C SER A 242 5.43 -3.38 -21.89
N ALA A 243 4.15 -3.20 -22.18
CA ALA A 243 3.27 -4.20 -22.81
C ALA A 243 3.57 -4.39 -24.31
N ALA A 244 4.82 -4.25 -24.74
CA ALA A 244 5.25 -4.48 -26.12
C ALA A 244 5.73 -5.92 -26.38
N THR A 245 5.84 -6.77 -25.36
CA THR A 245 6.43 -8.12 -25.49
C THR A 245 5.37 -9.22 -25.64
N CYS A 246 4.09 -8.96 -25.36
CA CYS A 246 3.06 -10.01 -25.34
C CYS A 246 2.31 -10.22 -26.68
N SER A 247 2.70 -9.54 -27.77
CA SER A 247 2.05 -9.69 -29.09
C SER A 247 2.95 -10.27 -30.20
N ARG A 248 4.14 -10.81 -29.87
CA ARG A 248 5.05 -11.43 -30.87
C ARG A 248 5.20 -12.95 -30.79
N LEU A 249 4.30 -13.65 -30.08
CA LEU A 249 4.29 -15.12 -30.03
C LEU A 249 3.13 -15.76 -30.82
N ALA A 250 2.43 -15.00 -31.66
CA ALA A 250 1.42 -15.56 -32.56
C ALA A 250 1.58 -14.97 -33.96
N ARG A 251 2.51 -15.54 -34.75
CA ARG A 251 2.51 -15.66 -36.22
C ARG A 251 3.86 -16.19 -36.67
N SER A 252 3.96 -17.51 -36.77
CA SER A 252 4.97 -18.20 -37.57
C SER A 252 4.27 -18.68 -38.84
N ASP A 253 4.65 -18.14 -40.00
CA ASP A 253 4.68 -18.92 -41.24
C ASP A 253 5.68 -18.31 -42.25
N PRO A 254 6.42 -19.13 -43.04
CA PRO A 254 7.58 -18.70 -43.81
C PRO A 254 7.34 -18.64 -45.34
N SER A 255 8.06 -17.75 -46.01
CA SER A 255 8.40 -17.65 -47.47
C SER A 255 8.43 -16.15 -47.86
N ARG A 256 9.27 -15.58 -48.74
CA ARG A 256 10.22 -16.06 -49.76
C ARG A 256 11.13 -14.86 -50.16
N THR A 257 12.44 -15.09 -50.28
CA THR A 257 13.45 -14.58 -51.26
C THR A 257 13.54 -13.12 -51.76
N MET A 258 14.73 -12.52 -51.51
CA MET A 258 15.73 -11.82 -52.38
C MET A 258 15.46 -10.43 -53.07
N GLU A 259 16.20 -9.40 -52.59
CA GLU A 259 17.13 -8.40 -53.21
C GLU A 259 16.94 -7.80 -54.65
N PRO A 260 17.65 -6.71 -55.05
CA PRO A 260 17.86 -5.37 -54.45
C PRO A 260 17.84 -4.20 -55.50
N GLY A 261 17.94 -2.91 -55.10
CA GLY A 261 18.24 -1.80 -56.04
C GLY A 261 18.05 -0.36 -55.53
N GLN A 262 19.15 0.42 -55.48
CA GLN A 262 19.27 1.87 -55.19
C GLN A 262 19.17 2.74 -56.50
N PRO A 263 19.44 4.08 -56.53
CA PRO A 263 18.77 5.23 -55.89
C PRO A 263 18.63 6.50 -56.84
N ARG A 264 18.15 7.64 -56.28
CA ARG A 264 18.28 9.07 -56.73
C ARG A 264 17.42 9.52 -57.95
N GLU A 265 16.94 10.76 -58.15
CA GLU A 265 17.07 12.10 -57.54
C GLU A 265 15.98 13.03 -58.17
N VAL A 266 15.93 14.30 -57.72
CA VAL A 266 15.51 15.54 -58.43
C VAL A 266 14.28 16.31 -57.90
N ARG A 267 14.62 17.32 -57.07
CA ARG A 267 14.27 18.77 -57.03
C ARG A 267 12.89 19.32 -57.43
N GLU A 268 12.43 20.21 -56.55
CA GLU A 268 11.30 21.16 -56.59
C GLU A 268 11.33 22.21 -57.74
N PRO A 269 10.24 22.99 -57.85
CA PRO A 269 10.38 24.45 -57.69
C PRO A 269 9.28 25.12 -56.81
N GLY A 270 9.67 26.13 -56.01
CA GLY A 270 8.78 27.07 -55.29
C GLY A 270 8.37 28.30 -56.15
N PRO A 271 8.10 29.50 -55.58
CA PRO A 271 7.76 29.87 -54.19
C PRO A 271 6.47 30.72 -54.08
N GLY A 272 5.95 30.97 -52.87
CA GLY A 272 4.87 31.95 -52.67
C GLY A 272 4.41 32.18 -51.23
N ALA A 273 4.64 33.41 -50.77
CA ALA A 273 3.95 34.15 -49.70
C ALA A 273 4.24 33.83 -48.21
N GLU A 274 4.68 34.91 -47.56
CA GLU A 274 4.97 35.14 -46.14
C GLU A 274 3.85 34.73 -45.17
N THR A 275 4.20 34.27 -43.97
CA THR A 275 3.89 34.94 -42.69
C THR A 275 4.47 34.17 -41.48
N SER A 276 4.79 34.92 -40.44
CA SER A 276 5.47 34.57 -39.18
C SER A 276 4.97 33.34 -38.41
N ALA A 277 5.88 32.46 -37.94
CA ALA A 277 5.72 31.72 -36.66
C ALA A 277 6.98 30.90 -36.25
N ALA A 278 7.52 31.24 -35.06
CA ALA A 278 8.19 30.38 -34.06
C ALA A 278 9.41 29.48 -34.43
N PRO A 279 10.60 29.70 -33.84
CA PRO A 279 11.64 28.67 -33.74
C PRO A 279 11.33 27.82 -32.49
N ARG A 280 10.75 26.62 -32.62
CA ARG A 280 10.24 25.95 -31.41
C ARG A 280 10.28 24.43 -31.32
N TRP A 281 10.87 23.71 -32.26
CA TRP A 281 10.97 22.27 -32.05
C TRP A 281 12.25 21.64 -32.59
N GLU A 282 12.80 22.09 -33.71
CA GLU A 282 14.01 21.46 -34.28
C GLU A 282 15.27 21.78 -33.47
N GLU A 283 15.45 23.03 -33.07
CA GLU A 283 16.56 23.45 -32.20
C GLU A 283 16.44 22.91 -30.76
N ALA A 284 15.21 22.79 -30.25
CA ALA A 284 14.95 22.14 -28.97
C ALA A 284 15.22 20.64 -29.05
N LYS A 285 14.87 19.99 -30.16
CA LYS A 285 15.09 18.56 -30.38
C LYS A 285 16.58 18.24 -30.48
N THR A 286 17.37 19.04 -31.18
CA THR A 286 18.82 18.86 -31.24
C THR A 286 19.49 19.08 -29.88
N PHE A 287 18.97 19.99 -29.04
CA PHE A 287 19.41 20.16 -27.66
C PHE A 287 19.11 18.91 -26.78
N TYR A 288 17.90 18.34 -26.88
CA TYR A 288 17.51 17.15 -26.13
C TYR A 288 18.16 15.85 -26.64
N ASP A 289 18.38 15.72 -27.95
CA ASP A 289 19.05 14.56 -28.54
C ASP A 289 20.54 14.51 -28.13
N ASN A 290 21.17 15.69 -27.97
CA ASN A 290 22.54 15.83 -27.45
C ASN A 290 22.67 15.61 -25.92
N LEU A 291 21.55 15.56 -25.18
CA LEU A 291 21.51 15.22 -23.75
C LEU A 291 21.42 13.71 -23.49
N SER A 292 21.46 12.88 -24.54
CA SER A 292 21.53 11.42 -24.42
C SER A 292 22.74 11.01 -23.55
N PRO A 293 22.53 10.38 -22.38
CA PRO A 293 23.65 10.02 -21.51
C PRO A 293 24.57 9.02 -22.24
N LYS A 294 25.88 9.32 -22.27
CA LYS A 294 26.92 8.40 -22.79
C LYS A 294 26.96 7.05 -22.04
N LYS A 295 26.28 6.93 -20.90
CA LYS A 295 25.99 5.68 -20.21
C LYS A 295 24.61 5.18 -20.63
N LYS A 296 24.56 3.97 -21.21
CA LYS A 296 23.29 3.25 -21.45
C LYS A 296 22.44 3.30 -20.17
N PRO A 297 21.14 3.65 -20.24
CA PRO A 297 20.26 3.47 -19.10
C PRO A 297 20.33 2.00 -18.68
N LYS A 298 20.70 1.75 -17.42
CA LYS A 298 20.83 0.39 -16.88
C LYS A 298 19.48 -0.33 -17.02
N SER A 299 19.54 -1.61 -17.38
CA SER A 299 18.38 -2.47 -17.57
C SER A 299 17.47 -2.46 -16.33
N PRO A 300 16.13 -2.51 -16.52
CA PRO A 300 15.20 -2.65 -15.41
C PRO A 300 15.41 -3.99 -14.71
N LYS A 301 15.35 -3.96 -13.37
CA LYS A 301 15.43 -5.06 -12.38
C LYS A 301 16.12 -6.34 -12.87
N PRO A 302 17.25 -6.73 -12.28
CA PRO A 302 17.71 -8.09 -12.39
C PRO A 302 16.65 -9.01 -11.76
N GLN A 303 15.98 -9.89 -12.54
CA GLN A 303 14.81 -10.66 -12.08
C GLN A 303 15.09 -11.46 -10.80
N ASN A 304 16.36 -11.79 -10.56
CA ASN A 304 16.86 -12.63 -9.47
C ASN A 304 17.62 -11.89 -8.36
N ALA A 305 17.62 -10.55 -8.35
CA ALA A 305 18.33 -9.76 -7.34
C ALA A 305 17.76 -9.96 -5.92
N VAL A 306 18.66 -10.03 -4.94
CA VAL A 306 18.30 -10.16 -3.52
C VAL A 306 18.03 -8.77 -2.96
N THR A 307 16.76 -8.44 -2.74
CA THR A 307 16.35 -7.09 -2.33
C THR A 307 16.43 -6.93 -0.81
N ILE A 308 17.28 -6.01 -0.35
CA ILE A 308 17.45 -5.65 1.05
C ILE A 308 16.89 -4.25 1.27
N ALA A 309 15.80 -4.15 2.02
CA ALA A 309 15.22 -2.87 2.39
C ALA A 309 15.76 -2.43 3.75
N VAL A 310 16.25 -1.19 3.86
CA VAL A 310 16.79 -0.63 5.10
C VAL A 310 16.06 0.67 5.41
N SER A 311 15.69 0.89 6.67
CA SER A 311 15.07 2.16 7.07
C SER A 311 16.09 3.29 7.26
N SER A 312 15.68 4.54 7.10
CA SER A 312 16.60 5.69 7.25
C SER A 312 17.29 5.74 8.62
N ARG A 313 16.57 5.43 9.71
CA ARG A 313 17.11 5.36 11.08
C ARG A 313 17.99 4.12 11.33
N ALA A 314 17.88 3.09 10.50
CA ALA A 314 18.78 1.95 10.54
C ALA A 314 20.10 2.24 9.81
N LEU A 315 20.02 2.94 8.67
CA LEU A 315 21.19 3.29 7.86
C LEU A 315 22.00 4.44 8.45
N PHE A 316 21.35 5.44 9.04
CA PHE A 316 21.97 6.65 9.59
C PHE A 316 21.53 6.86 11.05
N ARG A 317 22.42 7.43 11.87
CA ARG A 317 22.03 7.89 13.22
C ARG A 317 21.22 9.17 13.07
N MET A 318 19.95 9.09 13.47
CA MET A 318 18.98 10.18 13.39
C MET A 318 18.26 10.38 14.74
N ASP A 319 18.96 10.12 15.85
CA ASP A 319 18.37 10.12 17.19
C ASP A 319 17.87 11.51 17.60
N GLU A 320 18.62 12.55 17.23
CA GLU A 320 18.24 13.94 17.52
C GLU A 320 17.02 14.36 16.72
N GLU A 321 16.99 14.02 15.43
CA GLU A 321 15.85 14.38 14.59
C GLU A 321 14.60 13.56 14.94
N GLN A 322 14.77 12.34 15.45
CA GLN A 322 13.66 11.58 16.01
C GLN A 322 13.11 12.23 17.29
N ARG A 323 13.96 12.81 18.15
CA ARG A 323 13.51 13.56 19.34
C ARG A 323 12.71 14.79 18.92
N ILE A 324 13.23 15.59 17.99
CA ILE A 324 12.53 16.77 17.45
C ILE A 324 11.17 16.37 16.89
N TYR A 325 11.11 15.30 16.08
CA TYR A 325 9.84 14.80 15.54
C TYR A 325 8.83 14.39 16.63
N THR A 326 9.31 13.73 17.69
CA THR A 326 8.46 13.17 18.75
C THR A 326 7.98 14.25 19.72
N GLU A 327 8.83 15.22 20.06
CA GLU A 327 8.56 16.26 21.06
C GLU A 327 7.93 17.52 20.46
N GLN A 328 8.42 17.95 19.28
CA GLN A 328 8.09 19.25 18.67
C GLN A 328 7.19 19.12 17.43
N GLY A 329 7.00 17.89 16.93
CA GLY A 329 6.10 17.60 15.81
C GLY A 329 6.75 17.67 14.43
N VAL A 330 5.94 17.51 13.40
CA VAL A 330 6.40 17.30 12.02
C VAL A 330 6.94 18.59 11.41
N GLU A 331 6.33 19.73 11.71
CA GLU A 331 6.69 21.03 11.14
C GLU A 331 8.10 21.46 11.55
N GLU A 332 8.43 21.30 12.84
CA GLU A 332 9.75 21.66 13.37
C GLU A 332 10.82 20.69 12.88
N TYR A 333 10.49 19.40 12.83
CA TYR A 333 11.35 18.39 12.21
C TYR A 333 11.68 18.72 10.75
N VAL A 334 10.70 19.11 9.94
CA VAL A 334 10.93 19.49 8.54
C VAL A 334 11.81 20.74 8.45
N ARG A 335 11.57 21.75 9.30
CA ARG A 335 12.42 22.96 9.33
C ARG A 335 13.86 22.64 9.67
N TYR A 336 14.08 21.86 10.73
CA TYR A 336 15.41 21.44 11.15
C TYR A 336 16.15 20.69 10.02
N GLN A 337 15.45 19.79 9.32
CA GLN A 337 16.04 19.01 8.23
C GLN A 337 16.40 19.86 7.00
N LEU A 338 15.65 20.94 6.74
CA LEU A 338 15.96 21.89 5.66
C LEU A 338 17.14 22.79 6.02
N GLU A 339 17.24 23.25 7.27
CA GLU A 339 18.35 24.06 7.74
C GLU A 339 19.69 23.29 7.69
N HIS A 340 19.65 21.99 7.97
CA HIS A 340 20.82 21.09 7.97
C HIS A 340 20.92 20.24 6.69
N GLU A 341 20.29 20.65 5.58
CA GLU A 341 20.18 19.86 4.34
C GLU A 341 21.53 19.43 3.74
N ASN A 342 22.56 20.24 3.93
CA ASN A 342 23.92 19.99 3.43
C ASN A 342 24.82 19.28 4.45
N GLU A 343 24.33 19.02 5.66
CA GLU A 343 25.09 18.32 6.69
C GLU A 343 24.79 16.81 6.63
N PRO A 344 25.78 15.98 6.25
CA PRO A 344 25.54 14.54 6.12
C PRO A 344 25.29 13.89 7.49
N PHE A 345 24.37 12.93 7.52
CA PHE A 345 24.13 12.16 8.75
C PHE A 345 25.35 11.31 9.12
N SER A 346 25.49 10.99 10.41
CA SER A 346 26.51 10.04 10.84
C SER A 346 26.09 8.59 10.55
N PRO A 347 27.05 7.67 10.32
CA PRO A 347 26.76 6.26 10.00
C PRO A 347 25.95 5.55 11.09
N GLY A 348 24.86 4.88 10.69
CA GLY A 348 24.00 4.09 11.56
C GLY A 348 24.44 2.63 11.72
N PRO A 349 23.70 1.83 12.52
CA PRO A 349 24.05 0.45 12.79
C PRO A 349 24.05 -0.47 11.56
N ALA A 350 23.19 -0.20 10.56
CA ALA A 350 23.16 -0.98 9.31
C ALA A 350 24.21 -0.53 8.28
N PHE A 351 24.91 0.57 8.52
CA PHE A 351 25.84 1.15 7.55
C PHE A 351 27.00 0.22 7.18
N PRO A 352 27.71 -0.43 8.14
CA PRO A 352 28.78 -1.35 7.79
C PRO A 352 28.27 -2.57 7.01
N PHE A 353 27.05 -3.03 7.33
CA PHE A 353 26.40 -4.13 6.62
C PHE A 353 26.11 -3.78 5.15
N VAL A 354 25.61 -2.57 4.87
CA VAL A 354 25.40 -2.06 3.50
C VAL A 354 26.71 -1.99 2.72
N LYS A 355 27.78 -1.45 3.33
CA LYS A 355 29.11 -1.41 2.71
C LYS A 355 29.66 -2.81 2.39
N ALA A 356 29.44 -3.78 3.28
CA ALA A 356 29.84 -5.16 3.02
C ALA A 356 29.05 -5.80 1.86
N LEU A 357 27.74 -5.52 1.73
CA LEU A 357 26.93 -5.97 0.60
C LEU A 357 27.45 -5.40 -0.74
N GLU A 358 27.83 -4.12 -0.76
CA GLU A 358 28.45 -3.48 -1.92
C GLU A 358 29.79 -4.12 -2.30
N ALA A 359 30.62 -4.46 -1.31
CA ALA A 359 31.88 -5.17 -1.54
C ALA A 359 31.66 -6.57 -2.16
N VAL A 360 30.64 -7.30 -1.70
CA VAL A 360 30.26 -8.59 -2.31
C VAL A 360 29.75 -8.38 -3.75
N ASN A 361 28.90 -7.37 -3.98
CA ASN A 361 28.39 -7.03 -5.31
C ASN A 361 29.51 -6.70 -6.30
N LYS A 362 30.53 -5.97 -5.85
CA LYS A 362 31.71 -5.66 -6.67
C LYS A 362 32.41 -6.94 -7.13
N ARG A 363 32.68 -7.87 -6.21
CA ARG A 363 33.27 -9.18 -6.55
C ARG A 363 32.38 -10.05 -7.44
N LEU A 364 31.07 -10.03 -7.21
CA LEU A 364 30.12 -10.75 -8.06
C LEU A 364 30.16 -10.24 -9.51
N ARG A 365 30.19 -8.92 -9.70
CA ARG A 365 30.28 -8.31 -11.04
C ARG A 365 31.63 -8.56 -11.72
N GLU A 366 32.72 -8.63 -10.95
CA GLU A 366 34.05 -8.98 -11.47
C GLU A 366 34.08 -10.44 -12.00
N LEU A 367 33.46 -11.37 -11.28
CA LEU A 367 33.42 -12.79 -11.66
C LEU A 367 32.33 -13.10 -12.70
N TYR A 368 31.22 -12.37 -12.68
CA TYR A 368 30.05 -12.57 -13.52
C TYR A 368 29.47 -11.22 -14.00
N PRO A 369 30.05 -10.60 -15.04
CA PRO A 369 29.63 -9.27 -15.52
C PRO A 369 28.16 -9.20 -15.97
N ASP A 370 27.63 -10.29 -16.52
CA ASP A 370 26.25 -10.38 -17.03
C ASP A 370 25.26 -10.97 -16.00
N SER A 371 25.72 -11.30 -14.79
CA SER A 371 24.86 -11.90 -13.77
C SER A 371 23.95 -10.88 -13.11
N GLU A 372 22.68 -11.22 -13.09
CA GLU A 372 21.62 -10.49 -12.40
C GLU A 372 21.52 -10.80 -10.89
N ASP A 373 22.17 -11.87 -10.42
CA ASP A 373 22.18 -12.20 -8.98
C ASP A 373 23.14 -11.29 -8.21
N VAL A 374 22.63 -10.14 -7.76
CA VAL A 374 23.31 -9.18 -6.89
C VAL A 374 22.40 -8.78 -5.74
N PHE A 375 22.97 -8.17 -4.70
CA PHE A 375 22.19 -7.46 -3.69
C PHE A 375 21.68 -6.13 -4.24
N ASP A 376 20.39 -5.87 -4.05
CA ASP A 376 19.75 -4.61 -4.43
C ASP A 376 19.25 -3.94 -3.16
N ILE A 377 19.86 -2.80 -2.83
CA ILE A 377 19.64 -2.09 -1.58
C ILE A 377 18.61 -1.00 -1.81
N VAL A 378 17.53 -1.03 -1.02
CA VAL A 378 16.44 -0.05 -1.10
C VAL A 378 16.35 0.68 0.22
N LEU A 379 16.43 2.01 0.15
CA LEU A 379 16.20 2.82 1.33
C LEU A 379 14.69 3.11 1.48
N MET A 380 14.16 2.87 2.67
CA MET A 380 12.75 3.05 3.04
C MET A 380 12.65 4.10 4.13
N THR A 381 11.80 5.10 3.96
CA THR A 381 11.57 6.08 5.02
C THR A 381 10.11 6.47 5.15
N ASN A 382 9.69 6.69 6.39
CA ASN A 382 8.38 7.23 6.72
C ASN A 382 8.40 8.77 6.70
N ASN A 383 9.54 9.39 6.44
CA ASN A 383 9.70 10.83 6.53
C ASN A 383 9.01 11.55 5.35
N HIS A 384 8.71 12.83 5.55
CA HIS A 384 8.17 13.69 4.50
C HIS A 384 9.15 13.85 3.34
N ALA A 385 8.64 13.96 2.11
CA ALA A 385 9.47 13.99 0.90
C ALA A 385 10.51 15.13 0.88
N GLN A 386 10.19 16.25 1.51
CA GLN A 386 11.09 17.41 1.61
C GLN A 386 12.38 17.10 2.40
N VAL A 387 12.35 16.13 3.31
CA VAL A 387 13.52 15.70 4.10
C VAL A 387 14.42 14.75 3.29
N GLY A 388 13.98 14.34 2.10
CA GLY A 388 14.69 13.37 1.27
C GLY A 388 16.04 13.88 0.76
N VAL A 389 16.20 15.19 0.60
CA VAL A 389 17.43 15.75 0.01
C VAL A 389 18.63 15.54 0.92
N ARG A 390 18.49 15.76 2.23
CA ARG A 390 19.57 15.48 3.19
C ARG A 390 19.98 14.00 3.21
N LEU A 391 19.03 13.09 3.04
CA LEU A 391 19.31 11.65 2.91
C LEU A 391 20.08 11.34 1.62
N ILE A 392 19.68 11.93 0.49
CA ILE A 392 20.40 11.78 -0.79
C ILE A 392 21.81 12.36 -0.69
N ASN A 393 21.96 13.55 -0.09
CA ASN A 393 23.27 14.17 0.13
C ASN A 393 24.17 13.29 1.00
N SER A 394 23.61 12.65 2.04
CA SER A 394 24.34 11.72 2.90
C SER A 394 24.77 10.46 2.13
N ILE A 395 23.88 9.86 1.33
CA ILE A 395 24.19 8.70 0.47
C ILE A 395 25.34 9.03 -0.50
N ASN A 396 25.27 10.21 -1.13
CA ASN A 396 26.30 10.69 -2.05
C ASN A 396 27.63 11.00 -1.34
N HIS A 397 27.58 11.58 -0.14
CA HIS A 397 28.76 11.89 0.67
C HIS A 397 29.56 10.62 1.01
N TYR A 398 28.87 9.53 1.32
CA TYR A 398 29.51 8.24 1.65
C TYR A 398 29.72 7.32 0.46
N ASP A 399 29.40 7.76 -0.77
CA ASP A 399 29.46 6.95 -2.00
C ASP A 399 28.77 5.59 -1.82
N LEU A 400 27.52 5.63 -1.32
CA LEU A 400 26.66 4.45 -1.22
C LEU A 400 25.90 4.25 -2.52
N PHE A 401 25.93 3.04 -3.05
CA PHE A 401 25.25 2.66 -4.29
C PHE A 401 23.80 2.25 -4.00
N ILE A 402 22.98 3.24 -3.67
CA ILE A 402 21.54 3.10 -3.41
C ILE A 402 20.77 3.85 -4.49
N GLU A 403 20.33 3.13 -5.53
CA GLU A 403 19.60 3.74 -6.66
C GLU A 403 18.09 3.86 -6.39
N ARG A 404 17.54 3.10 -5.42
CA ARG A 404 16.11 3.04 -5.14
C ARG A 404 15.80 3.56 -3.74
N PHE A 405 14.89 4.52 -3.67
CA PHE A 405 14.44 5.14 -2.43
C PHE A 405 12.93 5.30 -2.43
N CYS A 406 12.30 5.02 -1.29
CA CYS A 406 10.87 5.18 -1.09
C CYS A 406 10.60 6.02 0.16
N MET A 407 9.81 7.08 -0.02
CA MET A 407 9.36 7.97 1.04
C MET A 407 7.84 7.90 1.14
N THR A 408 7.32 7.49 2.29
CA THR A 408 5.88 7.24 2.46
C THR A 408 5.12 8.39 3.13
N GLY A 409 5.82 9.45 3.56
CA GLY A 409 5.22 10.67 4.11
C GLY A 409 4.31 10.41 5.32
N GLY A 410 4.71 9.49 6.20
CA GLY A 410 3.98 9.08 7.40
C GLY A 410 3.17 7.79 7.27
N ASN A 411 2.96 7.29 6.05
CA ASN A 411 2.23 6.03 5.82
C ASN A 411 3.10 4.80 6.10
N SER A 412 2.48 3.63 6.29
CA SER A 412 3.25 2.40 6.53
C SER A 412 3.98 1.91 5.25
N PRO A 413 5.27 1.51 5.33
CA PRO A 413 6.06 1.12 4.17
C PRO A 413 5.77 -0.31 3.68
N ILE A 414 4.95 -1.08 4.41
CA ILE A 414 4.78 -2.53 4.20
C ILE A 414 4.27 -2.88 2.80
N CYS A 415 3.32 -2.11 2.27
CA CYS A 415 2.80 -2.34 0.92
C CYS A 415 3.90 -2.20 -0.15
N TYR A 416 4.82 -1.25 0.04
CA TYR A 416 5.96 -1.06 -0.84
C TYR A 416 6.98 -2.20 -0.69
N LEU A 417 7.27 -2.63 0.54
CA LEU A 417 8.16 -3.78 0.77
C LEU A 417 7.69 -5.04 0.03
N LYS A 418 6.37 -5.29 0.02
CA LYS A 418 5.76 -6.39 -0.72
C LYS A 418 5.91 -6.22 -2.23
N ALA A 419 5.65 -5.01 -2.74
CA ALA A 419 5.79 -4.69 -4.16
C ALA A 419 7.26 -4.78 -4.66
N TYR A 420 8.22 -4.46 -3.79
CA TYR A 420 9.64 -4.61 -4.09
C TYR A 420 10.14 -6.06 -4.01
N HIS A 421 9.30 -7.01 -3.59
CA HIS A 421 9.70 -8.40 -3.31
C HIS A 421 10.89 -8.46 -2.35
N THR A 422 10.83 -7.65 -1.29
CA THR A 422 11.90 -7.54 -0.30
C THR A 422 12.22 -8.89 0.33
N ASN A 423 13.49 -9.29 0.27
CA ASN A 423 13.99 -10.51 0.90
C ASN A 423 14.36 -10.30 2.37
N LEU A 424 14.73 -9.09 2.78
CA LEU A 424 15.02 -8.73 4.16
C LEU A 424 14.72 -7.25 4.40
N TYR A 425 13.97 -6.93 5.45
CA TYR A 425 13.71 -5.57 5.90
C TYR A 425 14.37 -5.29 7.27
N LEU A 426 15.26 -4.31 7.32
CA LEU A 426 15.93 -3.87 8.55
C LEU A 426 15.41 -2.50 8.96
N SER A 427 14.94 -2.38 10.20
CA SER A 427 14.46 -1.09 10.72
C SER A 427 14.77 -0.88 12.19
N ALA A 428 14.92 0.37 12.60
CA ALA A 428 14.96 0.75 14.02
C ALA A 428 13.56 0.88 14.66
N ASP A 429 12.49 0.55 13.92
CA ASP A 429 11.10 0.61 14.38
C ASP A 429 10.51 -0.80 14.55
N ALA A 430 10.31 -1.22 15.80
CA ALA A 430 9.83 -2.56 16.14
C ALA A 430 8.39 -2.82 15.68
N GLU A 431 7.52 -1.80 15.66
CA GLU A 431 6.13 -1.95 15.21
C GLU A 431 6.10 -2.25 13.70
N LYS A 432 6.89 -1.50 12.91
CA LYS A 432 6.99 -1.75 11.46
C LYS A 432 7.63 -3.08 11.11
N VAL A 433 8.57 -3.56 11.93
CA VAL A 433 9.14 -4.90 11.76
C VAL A 433 8.09 -5.98 12.01
N ARG A 434 7.26 -5.82 13.05
CA ARG A 434 6.15 -6.75 13.33
C ARG A 434 5.13 -6.78 12.18
N GLU A 435 4.70 -5.61 11.70
CA GLU A 435 3.80 -5.51 10.54
C GLU A 435 4.38 -6.19 9.29
N ALA A 436 5.70 -6.10 9.07
CA ALA A 436 6.36 -6.75 7.94
C ALA A 436 6.37 -8.29 8.07
N ILE A 437 6.66 -8.80 9.27
CA ILE A 437 6.66 -10.24 9.55
C ILE A 437 5.25 -10.82 9.38
N ASP A 438 4.21 -10.12 9.85
CA ASP A 438 2.81 -10.54 9.73
C ASP A 438 2.37 -10.67 8.26
N GLU A 439 2.94 -9.86 7.36
CA GLU A 439 2.73 -9.94 5.91
C GLU A 439 3.64 -10.96 5.20
N GLY A 440 4.42 -11.75 5.95
CA GLY A 440 5.30 -12.80 5.43
C GLY A 440 6.63 -12.27 4.88
N ILE A 441 7.03 -11.05 5.24
CA ILE A 441 8.32 -10.46 4.84
C ILE A 441 9.31 -10.67 5.97
N ALA A 442 10.47 -11.25 5.66
CA ALA A 442 11.58 -11.38 6.59
C ALA A 442 12.01 -9.99 7.08
N ALA A 443 11.90 -9.73 8.38
CA ALA A 443 12.27 -8.44 8.95
C ALA A 443 12.91 -8.57 10.34
N ALA A 444 13.72 -7.58 10.71
CA ALA A 444 14.33 -7.51 12.02
C ALA A 444 14.50 -6.07 12.52
N THR A 445 14.35 -5.89 13.83
CA THR A 445 14.58 -4.62 14.51
C THR A 445 16.07 -4.49 14.81
N ILE A 446 16.74 -3.53 14.20
CA ILE A 446 18.16 -3.31 14.42
C ILE A 446 18.37 -2.33 15.57
N PHE A 447 19.34 -2.62 16.43
CA PHE A 447 19.70 -1.73 17.52
C PHE A 447 21.12 -1.19 17.35
N SER A 448 21.31 0.05 17.79
CA SER A 448 22.63 0.66 17.85
C SER A 448 23.49 -0.09 18.89
N PRO A 449 24.74 -0.44 18.55
CA PRO A 449 25.66 -1.05 19.51
C PRO A 449 26.08 -0.03 20.57
N SER A 450 26.41 -0.49 21.77
CA SER A 450 26.91 0.37 22.85
C SER A 450 28.34 0.87 22.61
N ARG A 451 29.07 0.22 21.70
CA ARG A 451 30.45 0.53 21.32
C ARG A 451 30.62 0.34 19.82
N ASP A 452 31.38 1.23 19.19
CA ASP A 452 31.71 1.10 17.77
C ASP A 452 32.86 0.09 17.59
N VAL A 453 32.52 -1.10 17.10
CA VAL A 453 33.48 -2.16 16.79
C VAL A 453 33.79 -2.16 15.30
N VAL A 454 35.08 -2.19 14.97
CA VAL A 454 35.53 -2.28 13.57
C VAL A 454 35.23 -3.67 13.02
N VAL A 455 34.40 -3.71 11.98
CA VAL A 455 34.07 -4.93 11.21
C VAL A 455 34.85 -4.99 9.90
N SER A 456 34.92 -6.18 9.30
CA SER A 456 35.65 -6.41 8.04
C SER A 456 34.98 -5.70 6.87
N GLN A 457 35.74 -4.89 6.12
CA GLN A 457 35.22 -4.20 4.93
C GLN A 457 35.19 -5.08 3.67
N SER A 458 35.88 -6.22 3.68
CA SER A 458 36.05 -7.10 2.52
C SER A 458 35.15 -8.34 2.54
N GLN A 459 34.62 -8.69 3.71
CA GLN A 459 33.82 -9.91 3.91
C GLN A 459 32.55 -9.59 4.68
N LEU A 460 31.41 -9.91 4.08
CA LEU A 460 30.12 -9.91 4.75
C LEU A 460 30.05 -11.09 5.74
N ARG A 461 29.81 -10.78 7.01
CA ARG A 461 29.65 -11.77 8.09
C ARG A 461 28.25 -11.67 8.67
N VAL A 462 27.46 -12.72 8.51
CA VAL A 462 26.08 -12.78 9.01
C VAL A 462 25.99 -13.89 10.05
N ALA A 463 25.61 -13.54 11.27
CA ALA A 463 25.38 -14.50 12.34
C ALA A 463 23.88 -14.61 12.64
N PHE A 464 23.42 -15.79 13.01
CA PHE A 464 22.01 -16.03 13.35
C PHE A 464 21.87 -17.11 14.42
N ASP A 465 20.86 -16.96 15.27
CA ASP A 465 20.39 -18.04 16.12
C ASP A 465 19.57 -19.04 15.32
N GLY A 466 19.60 -20.32 15.72
CA GLY A 466 18.86 -21.38 15.06
C GLY A 466 17.36 -21.34 15.34
N ASP A 467 16.95 -21.04 16.58
CA ASP A 467 15.66 -21.50 17.09
C ASP A 467 14.42 -20.84 16.48
N ALA A 468 14.05 -19.60 16.83
CA ALA A 468 12.84 -18.98 16.27
C ALA A 468 13.13 -18.04 15.08
N VAL A 469 14.41 -17.72 14.85
CA VAL A 469 14.85 -16.92 13.70
C VAL A 469 14.81 -17.72 12.40
N LEU A 470 15.21 -18.99 12.45
CA LEU A 470 15.31 -19.86 11.28
C LEU A 470 14.25 -20.95 11.28
N PHE A 471 13.98 -21.53 12.44
CA PHE A 471 13.05 -22.65 12.58
C PHE A 471 11.74 -22.18 13.22
N SER A 472 10.69 -22.99 13.09
CA SER A 472 9.45 -22.73 13.83
C SER A 472 9.62 -23.07 15.31
N ASP A 473 8.70 -22.53 16.10
CA ASP A 473 8.56 -22.76 17.54
C ASP A 473 8.14 -24.19 17.94
N GLU A 474 8.12 -25.15 17.01
CA GLU A 474 7.76 -26.56 17.25
C GLU A 474 8.59 -27.17 18.38
N SER A 475 9.91 -26.95 18.35
CA SER A 475 10.85 -27.41 19.37
C SER A 475 10.56 -26.78 20.74
N GLU A 476 10.27 -25.48 20.77
CA GLU A 476 10.04 -24.73 22.01
C GLU A 476 8.71 -25.13 22.67
N ARG A 477 7.68 -25.43 21.87
CA ARG A 477 6.39 -25.95 22.36
C ARG A 477 6.54 -27.30 23.06
N ILE A 478 7.38 -28.20 22.50
CA ILE A 478 7.63 -29.53 23.10
C ILE A 478 8.36 -29.39 24.44
N VAL A 479 9.36 -28.51 24.52
CA VAL A 479 10.08 -28.22 25.78
C VAL A 479 9.12 -27.66 26.84
N LYS A 480 8.26 -26.68 26.47
CA LYS A 480 7.27 -26.10 27.39
C LYS A 480 6.22 -27.11 27.87
N ALA A 481 5.81 -28.06 27.03
CA ALA A 481 4.78 -29.03 27.34
C ALA A 481 5.30 -30.29 28.09
N HIS A 482 6.51 -30.75 27.76
CA HIS A 482 6.98 -32.08 28.14
C HIS A 482 8.42 -32.14 28.70
N GLY A 483 9.09 -31.00 28.83
CA GLY A 483 10.45 -30.92 29.38
C GLY A 483 11.56 -31.26 28.39
N LEU A 484 12.82 -31.19 28.86
CA LEU A 484 14.02 -31.31 28.03
C LEU A 484 14.29 -32.75 27.56
N ASP A 485 13.95 -33.77 28.36
CA ASP A 485 14.22 -35.17 28.01
C ASP A 485 13.42 -35.62 26.79
N ARG A 486 12.12 -35.29 26.77
CA ARG A 486 11.24 -35.54 25.62
C ARG A 486 11.64 -34.75 24.38
N PHE A 487 12.25 -33.57 24.56
CA PHE A 487 12.81 -32.81 23.45
C PHE A 487 14.00 -33.53 22.81
N PHE A 488 14.93 -34.08 23.60
CA PHE A 488 16.07 -34.83 23.04
C PHE A 488 15.64 -36.10 22.32
N GLU A 489 14.67 -36.84 22.86
CA GLU A 489 14.09 -38.01 22.18
C GLU A 489 13.42 -37.62 20.86
N HIS A 490 12.66 -36.53 20.87
CA HIS A 490 11.97 -36.02 19.67
C HIS A 490 12.96 -35.57 18.58
N GLU A 491 14.01 -34.83 18.96
CA GLU A 491 15.06 -34.37 18.02
C GLU A 491 15.83 -35.54 17.42
N LYS A 492 16.13 -36.57 18.22
CA LYS A 492 16.80 -37.78 17.74
C LYS A 492 15.91 -38.60 16.78
N ALA A 493 14.62 -38.74 17.09
CA ALA A 493 13.67 -39.44 16.23
C ALA A 493 13.42 -38.70 14.90
N HIS A 494 13.49 -37.37 14.90
CA HIS A 494 13.20 -36.53 13.74
C HIS A 494 14.43 -35.91 13.09
N GLU A 495 15.63 -36.43 13.35
CA GLU A 495 16.90 -35.84 12.90
C GLU A 495 16.97 -35.61 11.39
N ASN A 496 16.34 -36.49 10.60
CA ASN A 496 16.30 -36.41 9.13
C ASN A 496 15.06 -35.66 8.58
N LYS A 497 14.15 -35.20 9.46
CA LYS A 497 12.99 -34.42 9.08
C LYS A 497 13.32 -32.93 9.23
N PRO A 498 13.27 -32.13 8.15
CA PRO A 498 13.53 -30.69 8.24
C PRO A 498 12.66 -30.02 9.30
N LEU A 499 13.22 -29.04 9.99
CA LEU A 499 12.46 -28.18 10.89
C LEU A 499 11.49 -27.30 10.09
N ALA A 500 10.35 -26.96 10.70
CA ALA A 500 9.40 -26.03 10.07
C ALA A 500 10.03 -24.65 9.93
N GLN A 501 9.54 -23.88 8.96
CA GLN A 501 10.26 -22.74 8.39
C GLN A 501 9.97 -21.47 9.17
N GLY A 502 11.02 -20.75 9.58
CA GLY A 502 10.96 -19.45 10.22
C GLY A 502 10.98 -18.28 9.22
N PRO A 503 10.87 -17.03 9.71
CA PRO A 503 10.69 -15.83 8.89
C PRO A 503 11.90 -15.52 8.00
N LEU A 504 13.13 -15.83 8.43
CA LEU A 504 14.34 -15.51 7.67
C LEU A 504 14.73 -16.56 6.61
N LYS A 505 13.94 -17.63 6.43
CA LYS A 505 14.29 -18.71 5.48
C LYS A 505 14.58 -18.19 4.07
N GLY A 506 13.68 -17.38 3.51
CA GLY A 506 13.82 -16.89 2.13
C GLY A 506 15.08 -16.04 1.91
N PHE A 507 15.51 -15.30 2.94
CA PHE A 507 16.76 -14.55 2.92
C PHE A 507 17.99 -15.48 2.95
N LEU A 508 17.98 -16.51 3.81
CA LEU A 508 19.07 -17.47 3.89
C LEU A 508 19.23 -18.32 2.63
N GLU A 509 18.13 -18.74 1.99
CA GLU A 509 18.18 -19.43 0.69
C GLU A 509 18.83 -18.54 -0.38
N ALA A 510 18.55 -17.24 -0.35
CA ALA A 510 19.17 -16.27 -1.25
C ALA A 510 20.67 -16.11 -0.97
N LEU A 511 21.10 -16.05 0.30
CA LEU A 511 22.52 -16.06 0.67
C LEU A 511 23.23 -17.33 0.21
N GLY A 512 22.63 -18.50 0.43
CA GLY A 512 23.17 -19.79 -0.01
C GLY A 512 23.32 -19.87 -1.54
N ARG A 513 22.33 -19.34 -2.30
CA ARG A 513 22.41 -19.22 -3.76
C ARG A 513 23.63 -18.39 -4.19
N LEU A 514 23.88 -17.27 -3.53
CA LEU A 514 25.03 -16.41 -3.84
C LEU A 514 26.37 -17.06 -3.43
N GLN A 515 26.44 -17.72 -2.28
CA GLN A 515 27.64 -18.45 -1.85
C GLN A 515 28.03 -19.54 -2.87
N LYS A 516 27.06 -20.31 -3.37
CA LYS A 516 27.29 -21.36 -4.39
C LYS A 516 27.90 -20.82 -5.68
N LYS A 517 27.63 -19.57 -6.07
CA LYS A 517 28.28 -18.93 -7.24
C LYS A 517 29.78 -18.75 -7.05
N PHE A 518 30.23 -18.42 -5.84
CA PHE A 518 31.66 -18.33 -5.52
C PHE A 518 32.29 -19.71 -5.46
N TYR A 519 31.59 -20.70 -4.90
CA TYR A 519 32.09 -22.08 -4.81
C TYR A 519 32.29 -22.71 -6.18
N SER A 520 31.40 -22.41 -7.13
CA SER A 520 31.50 -22.87 -8.53
C SER A 520 32.76 -22.35 -9.24
N LYS A 521 33.40 -21.30 -8.72
CA LYS A 521 34.68 -20.75 -9.22
C LYS A 521 35.89 -21.19 -8.40
N GLY A 522 35.72 -22.14 -7.48
CA GLY A 522 36.78 -22.61 -6.59
C GLY A 522 37.08 -21.68 -5.41
N LEU A 523 36.36 -20.56 -5.26
CA LEU A 523 36.58 -19.56 -4.21
C LEU A 523 35.83 -19.92 -2.91
N ARG A 524 35.92 -21.18 -2.48
CA ARG A 524 35.19 -21.65 -1.29
C ARG A 524 35.73 -21.04 0.01
N LEU A 525 37.04 -21.03 0.18
CA LEU A 525 37.69 -20.50 1.38
C LEU A 525 37.74 -18.96 1.40
N GLU A 526 37.84 -18.34 0.22
CA GLU A 526 37.89 -16.88 0.02
C GLU A 526 36.51 -16.27 -0.25
N CYS A 527 35.43 -16.99 0.06
CA CYS A 527 34.09 -16.49 -0.17
C CYS A 527 33.86 -15.19 0.64
N PRO A 528 33.45 -14.09 -0.02
CA PRO A 528 33.23 -12.83 0.66
C PRO A 528 31.94 -12.83 1.49
N ILE A 529 31.12 -13.88 1.42
CA ILE A 529 29.96 -14.09 2.28
C ILE A 529 30.28 -15.22 3.25
N ARG A 530 30.34 -14.92 4.55
CA ARG A 530 30.43 -15.92 5.62
C ARG A 530 29.21 -15.91 6.53
N THR A 531 28.74 -17.11 6.84
CA THR A 531 27.57 -17.35 7.67
C THR A 531 27.92 -18.13 8.94
N TYR A 532 27.35 -17.69 10.07
CA TYR A 532 27.62 -18.23 11.39
C TYR A 532 26.31 -18.67 12.05
N LEU A 533 26.19 -19.96 12.37
CA LEU A 533 25.11 -20.45 13.23
C LEU A 533 25.59 -20.34 14.69
N VAL A 534 24.94 -19.49 15.50
CA VAL A 534 25.27 -19.31 16.93
C VAL A 534 24.06 -19.70 17.76
N THR A 535 24.04 -20.94 18.24
CA THR A 535 22.84 -21.51 18.88
C THR A 535 23.11 -22.01 20.29
N ALA A 536 22.12 -21.85 21.17
CA ALA A 536 22.13 -22.41 22.51
C ALA A 536 22.01 -23.95 22.52
N ARG A 537 21.68 -24.57 21.37
CA ARG A 537 21.59 -26.02 21.21
C ARG A 537 22.92 -26.73 21.52
N SER A 538 22.81 -27.98 21.98
CA SER A 538 23.95 -28.86 22.16
C SER A 538 24.29 -29.58 20.86
N ALA A 539 25.59 -29.66 20.55
CA ALA A 539 26.08 -30.41 19.39
C ALA A 539 25.72 -31.90 19.46
N ALA A 540 25.63 -32.47 20.67
CA ALA A 540 25.47 -33.90 20.88
C ALA A 540 24.02 -34.40 20.69
N SER A 541 23.00 -33.55 20.82
CA SER A 541 21.61 -34.01 20.89
C SER A 541 20.63 -33.27 19.98
N SER A 542 20.88 -32.01 19.60
CA SER A 542 19.91 -31.21 18.84
C SER A 542 20.51 -30.37 17.71
N GLY A 543 21.84 -30.38 17.54
CA GLY A 543 22.52 -29.62 16.49
C GLY A 543 22.48 -30.22 15.10
N ALA A 544 22.44 -31.56 14.98
CA ALA A 544 22.52 -32.26 13.70
C ALA A 544 21.32 -31.96 12.79
N ARG A 545 20.10 -31.95 13.35
CA ARG A 545 18.86 -31.62 12.61
C ARG A 545 18.88 -30.21 12.05
N ALA A 546 19.38 -29.23 12.82
CA ALA A 546 19.52 -27.84 12.38
C ALA A 546 20.46 -27.72 11.17
N LEU A 547 21.63 -28.35 11.22
CA LEU A 547 22.60 -28.35 10.11
C LEU A 547 22.05 -29.06 8.87
N LYS A 548 21.36 -30.21 9.04
CA LYS A 548 20.69 -30.91 7.93
C LYS A 548 19.60 -30.06 7.29
N THR A 549 18.85 -29.31 8.09
CA THR A 549 17.81 -28.40 7.60
C THR A 549 18.42 -27.25 6.78
N LEU A 550 19.46 -26.57 7.28
CA LEU A 550 20.15 -25.51 6.53
C LEU A 550 20.73 -26.02 5.21
N ARG A 551 21.30 -27.22 5.23
CA ARG A 551 21.80 -27.90 4.02
C ARG A 551 20.68 -28.16 3.01
N SER A 552 19.50 -28.57 3.46
CA SER A 552 18.33 -28.80 2.60
C SER A 552 17.85 -27.52 1.90
N TRP A 553 18.03 -26.36 2.54
CA TRP A 553 17.75 -25.04 1.95
C TRP A 553 18.88 -24.56 1.04
N GLY A 554 19.96 -25.33 0.94
CA GLY A 554 21.12 -24.98 0.13
C GLY A 554 22.03 -23.91 0.74
N LEU A 555 21.90 -23.65 2.05
CA LEU A 555 22.86 -22.85 2.80
C LEU A 555 23.90 -23.77 3.44
N GLU A 556 25.15 -23.62 3.06
CA GLU A 556 26.28 -24.32 3.68
C GLU A 556 26.92 -23.38 4.69
N THR A 557 26.51 -23.51 5.96
CA THR A 557 27.05 -22.68 7.03
C THR A 557 28.55 -22.87 7.19
N ASP A 558 29.30 -21.78 7.18
CA ASP A 558 30.76 -21.83 7.24
C ASP A 558 31.25 -22.21 8.65
N GLU A 559 30.60 -21.68 9.69
CA GLU A 559 30.93 -21.94 11.09
C GLU A 559 29.65 -22.13 11.91
N ALA A 560 29.59 -23.23 12.68
CA ALA A 560 28.47 -23.53 13.56
C ALA A 560 28.96 -23.68 15.00
N LEU A 561 28.49 -22.80 15.88
CA LEU A 561 28.85 -22.73 17.28
C LEU A 561 27.66 -23.19 18.14
N PHE A 562 27.83 -24.35 18.77
CA PHE A 562 26.85 -24.96 19.67
C PHE A 562 27.25 -24.68 21.11
N LEU A 563 26.44 -23.90 21.81
CA LEU A 563 26.81 -23.33 23.11
C LEU A 563 26.30 -24.14 24.29
N ALA A 564 25.37 -25.08 24.07
CA ALA A 564 24.74 -25.87 25.14
C ALA A 564 24.28 -24.99 26.34
N GLY A 565 23.72 -23.80 26.05
CA GLY A 565 23.26 -22.83 27.04
C GLY A 565 24.28 -21.78 27.51
N ALA A 566 25.53 -21.82 27.04
CA ALA A 566 26.51 -20.76 27.32
C ALA A 566 26.13 -19.42 26.64
N PRO A 567 26.54 -18.27 27.20
CA PRO A 567 26.20 -16.95 26.65
C PRO A 567 26.83 -16.73 25.27
N LYS A 568 26.07 -16.11 24.36
CA LYS A 568 26.47 -15.85 22.97
C LYS A 568 27.46 -14.67 22.82
N GLY A 569 27.36 -13.68 23.71
CA GLY A 569 28.12 -12.42 23.64
C GLY A 569 29.63 -12.57 23.41
N PRO A 570 30.36 -13.34 24.24
CA PRO A 570 31.82 -13.50 24.09
C PRO A 570 32.27 -14.06 22.73
N LEU A 571 31.44 -14.88 22.10
CA LEU A 571 31.75 -15.44 20.78
C LEU A 571 31.44 -14.45 19.67
N LEU A 572 30.36 -13.68 19.80
CA LEU A 572 30.02 -12.61 18.86
C LEU A 572 31.12 -11.53 18.84
N GLU A 573 31.74 -11.23 19.99
CA GLU A 573 32.90 -10.34 20.07
C GLU A 573 34.10 -10.82 19.24
N LYS A 574 34.32 -12.14 19.15
CA LYS A 574 35.39 -12.74 18.34
C LYS A 574 35.02 -12.80 16.86
N ILE A 575 33.79 -13.17 16.55
CA ILE A 575 33.29 -13.29 15.17
C ILE A 575 33.22 -11.92 14.50
N ARG A 576 32.84 -10.88 15.26
CA ARG A 576 32.56 -9.51 14.77
C ARG A 576 31.65 -9.52 13.53
N PRO A 577 30.43 -10.06 13.64
CA PRO A 577 29.51 -10.10 12.52
C PRO A 577 29.03 -8.68 12.19
N HIS A 578 28.65 -8.48 10.92
CA HIS A 578 28.01 -7.24 10.48
C HIS A 578 26.59 -7.12 11.02
N ILE A 579 25.94 -8.27 11.21
CA ILE A 579 24.61 -8.37 11.79
C ILE A 579 24.45 -9.73 12.46
N PHE A 580 23.85 -9.74 13.65
CA PHE A 580 23.47 -10.93 14.39
C PHE A 580 21.96 -10.97 14.58
N PHE A 581 21.29 -12.03 14.14
CA PHE A 581 19.83 -12.20 14.28
C PHE A 581 19.47 -13.12 15.46
N ASP A 582 18.57 -12.67 16.33
CA ASP A 582 18.06 -13.44 17.47
C ASP A 582 16.59 -13.08 17.75
N ASP A 583 15.79 -14.03 18.21
CA ASP A 583 14.38 -13.82 18.56
C ASP A 583 14.18 -13.41 20.03
N GLN A 584 15.21 -13.58 20.86
CA GLN A 584 15.17 -13.28 22.28
C GLN A 584 15.91 -11.97 22.60
N MET A 585 15.18 -11.01 23.18
CA MET A 585 15.74 -9.70 23.53
C MET A 585 16.92 -9.79 24.51
N PHE A 586 16.96 -10.82 25.36
CA PHE A 586 18.07 -11.05 26.29
C PHE A 586 19.39 -11.30 25.57
N HIS A 587 19.39 -12.09 24.49
CA HIS A 587 20.59 -12.33 23.68
C HIS A 587 20.99 -11.10 22.87
N VAL A 588 20.00 -10.34 22.37
CA VAL A 588 20.22 -9.08 21.66
C VAL A 588 20.93 -8.08 22.57
N ALA A 589 20.44 -7.88 23.80
CA ALA A 589 21.07 -7.00 24.77
C ALA A 589 22.51 -7.42 25.10
N GLY A 590 22.73 -8.72 25.38
CA GLY A 590 24.07 -9.24 25.64
C GLY A 590 25.03 -9.11 24.45
N ALA A 591 24.54 -9.14 23.21
CA ALA A 591 25.35 -8.88 22.02
C ALA A 591 25.69 -7.39 21.87
N GLN A 592 24.75 -6.50 22.19
CA GLN A 592 24.96 -5.04 22.14
C GLN A 592 26.01 -4.56 23.15
N GLU A 593 26.00 -5.11 24.37
CA GLU A 593 26.99 -4.82 25.40
C GLU A 593 28.43 -5.14 24.92
N MET A 594 28.56 -6.20 24.14
CA MET A 594 29.82 -6.65 23.53
C MET A 594 30.14 -5.91 22.22
N GLY A 595 29.37 -4.89 21.85
CA GLY A 595 29.59 -4.04 20.66
C GLY A 595 29.19 -4.69 19.33
N THR A 596 28.41 -5.78 19.36
CA THR A 596 27.89 -6.42 18.14
C THR A 596 26.58 -5.77 17.72
N VAL A 597 26.43 -5.54 16.41
CA VAL A 597 25.15 -5.08 15.82
C VAL A 597 24.16 -6.25 15.86
N ALA A 598 23.19 -6.15 16.76
CA ALA A 598 22.17 -7.16 16.97
C ALA A 598 20.82 -6.73 16.37
N ALA A 599 20.12 -7.70 15.80
CA ALA A 599 18.85 -7.54 15.13
C ALA A 599 17.82 -8.50 15.72
N HIS A 600 16.79 -7.93 16.35
CA HIS A 600 15.72 -8.70 16.99
C HIS A 600 14.66 -9.10 15.98
N VAL A 601 14.32 -10.39 15.93
CA VAL A 601 13.24 -10.92 15.10
C VAL A 601 12.05 -11.23 16.01
N PRO A 602 11.00 -10.39 16.06
CA PRO A 602 9.85 -10.61 16.94
C PRO A 602 8.94 -11.72 16.40
N TYR A 603 9.38 -12.97 16.54
CA TYR A 603 8.69 -14.18 16.07
C TYR A 603 8.69 -15.27 17.16
N GLY A 604 7.62 -16.09 17.22
CA GLY A 604 7.50 -17.23 18.16
C GLY A 604 6.57 -17.03 19.37
N VAL A 605 6.28 -18.12 20.10
CA VAL A 605 5.33 -18.15 21.25
C VAL A 605 5.76 -17.22 22.38
N ALA A 606 7.06 -17.01 22.58
CA ALA A 606 7.59 -16.13 23.60
C ALA A 606 7.19 -14.66 23.40
N GLN A 607 6.77 -14.28 22.19
CA GLN A 607 6.41 -12.91 21.81
C GLN A 607 4.88 -12.67 21.81
N THR A 608 4.04 -13.70 22.00
CA THR A 608 2.58 -13.51 22.06
C THR A 608 2.19 -12.84 23.37
N PRO A 609 1.54 -11.65 23.38
CA PRO A 609 1.10 -11.03 24.62
C PRO A 609 0.12 -11.97 25.34
N ARG A 610 0.35 -12.25 26.63
CA ARG A 610 -0.63 -12.86 27.54
C ARG A 610 -1.87 -11.96 27.57
N ARG A 611 -2.81 -12.11 26.64
CA ARG A 611 -4.03 -11.32 26.60
C ARG A 611 -5.25 -12.19 26.29
N ALA A 612 -5.61 -13.06 27.24
CA ALA A 612 -6.97 -13.63 27.40
C ALA A 612 -7.12 -14.56 28.63
N ALA A 613 -6.51 -14.26 29.79
CA ALA A 613 -6.76 -15.03 31.02
C ALA A 613 -7.34 -14.23 32.20
N ALA A 614 -7.43 -12.90 32.10
CA ALA A 614 -7.87 -12.04 33.21
C ALA A 614 -9.32 -11.53 33.10
N ALA A 615 -10.10 -11.96 32.10
CA ALA A 615 -11.47 -11.46 31.88
C ALA A 615 -12.60 -12.50 32.14
N LYS A 616 -12.30 -13.60 32.84
CA LYS A 616 -13.30 -14.65 33.17
C LYS A 616 -13.42 -15.00 34.66
N GLN A 617 -12.94 -14.15 35.58
CA GLN A 617 -13.01 -14.44 37.03
C GLN A 617 -13.71 -13.38 37.89
N THR A 618 -14.60 -12.56 37.32
CA THR A 618 -15.46 -11.65 38.08
C THR A 618 -16.87 -11.58 37.49
N LEU A 619 -17.58 -12.70 37.55
CA LEU A 619 -19.06 -12.73 37.55
C LEU A 619 -19.47 -14.12 38.08
N GLY A 620 -19.51 -14.21 39.41
CA GLY A 620 -19.84 -15.45 40.11
C GLY A 620 -19.61 -15.37 41.61
N SER A 621 -20.19 -14.36 42.28
CA SER A 621 -20.61 -14.42 43.70
C SER A 621 -21.00 -13.01 44.19
N GLN A 622 -22.29 -12.72 44.14
CA GLN A 622 -23.12 -12.01 45.13
C GLN A 622 -24.36 -11.42 44.45
#